data_AF-A0A4V6ALS8-F1
#
_entry.id   AF-A0A4V6ALS8-F1
#
_cell.length_a   1.000
_cell.length_b   1.000
_cell.length_c   1.000
_cell.angle_alpha   90.00
_cell.angle_beta   90.00
_cell.angle_gamma   90.00
#
_symmetry.space_group_name_H-M   'P 1'
#
loop_
_entity.id
_entity.type
_entity.pdbx_description
1 polymer ?
#
loop_
_entity_poly.entity_id
_entity_poly.type
_entity_poly.pdbx_seq_one_letter_code
_entity_poly.pdbx_strand_id
1 'polypeptide(L)'
;MVESRLMKTAEEDQNGPDGLSSDLKREDDLLTVVRMVKDCYPRQIDILNLYAGLYHQSFSARLTELAGSGLETDDCRYLLLWINHYYPHEILNHEDLEGKINTACLGSLLLEDHLDQLEDQYDHKEVIDGSLAEFSCVIRDQSKAQRITVHLESFLSSYKKCVEEFVKGDHSNIHSVVKAHLVCEEQFRDYITGQTGSLSEQQRRGCVETLSALWDCGCRCFIDPIYIELKVCFHDLWTSNWLKGSLPVIDSLLDFLNQKLSDLSDLKPACRQSVLGILHEVVVIRYVKKMMNTRKKIDQQMAAQRITEDAQKINSFFKDEDCTQSLWLGQMLCSLAEILRLQDPESVQLEIISVARAFPDLGDDHVTALLSLKSGLTAADIRSIRQSVKENGTLDASTNHSPLFFSKVKVQRINNVIKQMRLKT
;
A
#
# COMPACT_ATOMS: atom_id res chain seq x y z
N MET A 1 0.66 27.32 -21.30
CA MET A 1 1.45 28.58 -21.11
C MET A 1 2.80 28.57 -21.84
N VAL A 2 3.35 27.39 -22.20
CA VAL A 2 4.52 27.25 -23.11
C VAL A 2 4.08 27.15 -24.59
N GLU A 3 3.03 26.38 -24.87
CA GLU A 3 2.39 26.29 -26.20
C GLU A 3 1.95 27.67 -26.76
N SER A 4 1.45 28.53 -25.88
CA SER A 4 1.05 29.91 -26.19
C SER A 4 2.21 30.89 -26.39
N ARG A 5 3.45 30.53 -25.99
CA ARG A 5 4.66 31.32 -26.28
C ARG A 5 5.30 30.89 -27.60
N LEU A 6 5.15 29.62 -27.98
CA LEU A 6 5.62 29.07 -29.26
C LEU A 6 4.68 29.38 -30.45
N MET A 7 3.38 29.56 -30.21
CA MET A 7 2.42 29.99 -31.23
C MET A 7 2.49 31.50 -31.55
N LYS A 8 3.02 32.33 -30.63
CA LYS A 8 3.00 33.80 -30.78
C LYS A 8 4.16 34.35 -31.63
N THR A 9 5.20 33.55 -31.85
CA THR A 9 6.28 33.84 -32.81
C THR A 9 5.90 33.51 -34.26
N ALA A 10 4.71 32.98 -34.52
CA ALA A 10 4.25 32.66 -35.88
C ALA A 10 3.78 33.89 -36.70
N GLU A 11 3.52 35.03 -36.06
CA GLU A 11 3.03 36.25 -36.75
C GLU A 11 4.09 37.36 -36.91
N GLU A 12 5.22 37.27 -36.21
CA GLU A 12 6.28 38.30 -36.23
C GLU A 12 7.67 37.65 -36.31
N ASP A 13 8.07 37.19 -37.50
CA ASP A 13 9.41 37.45 -38.05
C ASP A 13 9.63 36.71 -39.39
N GLN A 14 9.58 37.47 -40.48
CA GLN A 14 10.25 37.09 -41.72
C GLN A 14 11.73 37.45 -41.54
N ASN A 15 12.59 36.44 -41.32
CA ASN A 15 14.07 36.43 -41.33
C ASN A 15 14.75 36.17 -39.97
N GLY A 16 14.97 34.90 -39.64
CA GLY A 16 15.85 34.41 -38.56
C GLY A 16 15.61 32.91 -38.33
N PRO A 17 16.59 32.09 -37.86
CA PRO A 17 16.50 30.64 -37.94
C PRO A 17 15.44 30.07 -37.00
N ASP A 18 14.30 29.75 -37.59
CA ASP A 18 13.04 29.31 -36.98
C ASP A 18 13.15 28.02 -36.15
N GLY A 19 12.36 28.00 -35.07
CA GLY A 19 12.15 26.87 -34.18
C GLY A 19 11.30 25.74 -34.78
N LEU A 20 11.00 24.76 -33.92
CA LEU A 20 10.29 23.49 -34.15
C LEU A 20 8.93 23.57 -34.90
N SER A 21 8.45 24.78 -35.22
CA SER A 21 7.36 25.03 -36.18
C SER A 21 7.64 24.43 -37.57
N SER A 22 8.92 24.35 -37.96
CA SER A 22 9.33 23.70 -39.22
C SER A 22 9.15 22.18 -39.20
N ASP A 23 9.12 21.52 -38.04
CA ASP A 23 9.05 20.05 -37.94
C ASP A 23 7.61 19.53 -37.97
N LEU A 24 6.64 20.26 -37.39
CA LEU A 24 5.21 20.02 -37.60
C LEU A 24 4.82 20.21 -39.09
N LYS A 25 5.48 21.13 -39.78
CA LYS A 25 5.30 21.35 -41.22
C LYS A 25 5.78 20.16 -42.06
N ARG A 26 6.82 19.46 -41.58
CA ARG A 26 7.41 18.31 -42.29
C ARG A 26 6.63 17.00 -42.09
N GLU A 27 5.87 16.86 -41.00
CA GLU A 27 4.90 15.76 -40.83
C GLU A 27 3.80 15.84 -41.90
N ASP A 28 3.23 17.03 -42.11
CA ASP A 28 2.24 17.28 -43.17
C ASP A 28 2.85 17.06 -44.57
N ASP A 29 4.14 17.39 -44.77
CA ASP A 29 4.86 17.08 -46.00
C ASP A 29 5.03 15.56 -46.21
N LEU A 30 5.35 14.78 -45.17
CA LEU A 30 5.47 13.33 -45.23
C LEU A 30 4.13 12.67 -45.61
N LEU A 31 3.04 13.13 -45.00
CA LEU A 31 1.68 12.68 -45.31
C LEU A 31 1.24 13.11 -46.72
N THR A 32 1.63 14.30 -47.16
CA THR A 32 1.36 14.80 -48.52
C THR A 32 2.08 13.96 -49.58
N VAL A 33 3.33 13.58 -49.34
CA VAL A 33 4.09 12.70 -50.25
C VAL A 33 3.40 11.33 -50.40
N VAL A 34 2.85 10.81 -49.31
CA VAL A 34 2.15 9.51 -49.28
C VAL A 34 0.79 9.56 -49.96
N ARG A 35 0.06 10.67 -49.81
CA ARG A 35 -1.31 10.83 -50.33
C ARG A 35 -1.36 11.30 -51.79
N MET A 36 -0.40 12.13 -52.23
CA MET A 36 -0.50 12.85 -53.52
C MET A 36 0.66 12.60 -54.47
N VAL A 37 1.87 12.33 -53.95
CA VAL A 37 3.10 12.34 -54.77
C VAL A 37 3.49 10.93 -55.20
N LYS A 38 3.17 9.91 -54.40
CA LYS A 38 3.50 8.49 -54.67
C LYS A 38 3.15 8.04 -56.10
N ASP A 39 1.98 8.43 -56.60
CA ASP A 39 1.47 7.97 -57.90
C ASP A 39 2.11 8.69 -59.09
N CYS A 40 2.88 9.75 -58.85
CA CYS A 40 3.62 10.49 -59.87
C CYS A 40 4.98 9.87 -60.19
N TYR A 41 5.44 8.87 -59.43
CA TYR A 41 6.76 8.24 -59.58
C TYR A 41 6.66 6.80 -60.10
N PRO A 42 7.58 6.37 -60.97
CA PRO A 42 7.66 4.99 -61.41
C PRO A 42 7.87 4.02 -60.23
N ARG A 43 7.26 2.83 -60.28
CA ARG A 43 7.35 1.81 -59.22
C ARG A 43 8.77 1.32 -58.90
N GLN A 44 9.76 1.58 -59.76
CA GLN A 44 11.16 1.28 -59.48
C GLN A 44 11.82 2.27 -58.51
N ILE A 45 11.23 3.46 -58.34
CA ILE A 45 11.70 4.48 -57.40
C ILE A 45 10.85 4.37 -56.15
N ASP A 46 11.46 3.87 -55.08
CA ASP A 46 10.84 3.78 -53.77
C ASP A 46 10.82 5.16 -53.09
N ILE A 47 10.03 6.07 -53.68
CA ILE A 47 9.99 7.50 -53.32
C ILE A 47 9.57 7.71 -51.86
N LEU A 48 8.77 6.79 -51.30
CA LEU A 48 8.34 6.84 -49.91
C LEU A 48 9.50 6.58 -48.96
N ASN A 49 10.28 5.51 -49.18
CA ASN A 49 11.44 5.21 -48.34
C ASN A 49 12.57 6.23 -48.55
N LEU A 50 12.73 6.75 -49.78
CA LEU A 50 13.71 7.81 -50.06
C LEU A 50 13.37 9.10 -49.30
N TYR A 51 12.11 9.53 -49.34
CA TYR A 51 11.67 10.76 -48.67
C TYR A 51 11.67 10.59 -47.14
N ALA A 52 11.21 9.43 -46.64
CA ALA A 52 11.29 9.09 -45.22
C ALA A 52 12.73 9.08 -44.70
N GLY A 53 13.68 8.54 -45.49
CA GLY A 53 15.11 8.56 -45.17
C GLY A 53 15.69 9.98 -45.10
N LEU A 54 15.35 10.84 -46.08
CA LEU A 54 15.79 12.24 -46.09
C LEU A 54 15.19 13.05 -44.95
N TYR A 55 13.92 12.80 -44.62
CA TYR A 55 13.25 13.40 -43.47
C TYR A 55 13.91 12.98 -42.16
N HIS A 56 14.12 11.68 -41.96
CA HIS A 56 14.78 11.11 -40.79
C HIS A 56 16.20 11.68 -40.61
N GLN A 57 16.99 11.72 -41.67
CA GLN A 57 18.35 12.25 -41.63
C GLN A 57 18.38 13.75 -41.29
N SER A 58 17.46 14.53 -41.87
CA SER A 58 17.37 15.97 -41.60
C SER A 58 16.93 16.25 -40.16
N PHE A 59 15.98 15.47 -39.65
CA PHE A 59 15.50 15.57 -38.28
C PHE A 59 16.58 15.15 -37.26
N SER A 60 17.27 14.04 -37.52
CA SER A 60 18.41 13.56 -36.73
C SER A 60 19.54 14.59 -36.63
N ALA A 61 19.93 15.19 -37.77
CA ALA A 61 20.99 16.21 -37.80
C ALA A 61 20.61 17.44 -36.96
N ARG A 62 19.35 17.86 -37.02
CA ARG A 62 18.85 19.00 -36.25
C ARG A 62 18.76 18.69 -34.75
N LEU A 63 18.29 17.51 -34.38
CA LEU A 63 18.26 17.08 -32.98
C LEU A 63 19.66 17.00 -32.39
N THR A 64 20.64 16.54 -33.17
CA THR A 64 22.06 16.51 -32.74
C THR A 64 22.60 17.92 -32.48
N GLU A 65 22.24 18.89 -33.32
CA GLU A 65 22.62 20.29 -33.14
C GLU A 65 21.99 20.90 -31.87
N LEU A 66 20.70 20.64 -31.64
CA LEU A 66 19.99 21.11 -30.46
C LEU A 66 20.55 20.49 -29.18
N ALA A 67 20.81 19.18 -29.19
CA ALA A 67 21.44 18.45 -28.08
C ALA A 67 22.81 19.03 -27.68
N GLY A 68 23.61 19.50 -28.67
CA GLY A 68 24.93 20.09 -28.44
C GLY A 68 24.91 21.53 -27.90
N SER A 69 23.76 22.21 -27.90
CA SER A 69 23.65 23.63 -27.57
C SER A 69 23.50 23.95 -26.07
N GLY A 70 23.42 22.94 -25.20
CA GLY A 70 23.26 23.12 -23.76
C GLY A 70 21.83 23.55 -23.41
N LEU A 71 20.95 22.58 -23.21
CA LEU A 71 19.51 22.78 -23.14
C LEU A 71 19.02 23.03 -21.69
N GLU A 72 17.93 23.79 -21.56
CA GLU A 72 17.18 23.90 -20.30
C GLU A 72 16.40 22.61 -20.02
N THR A 73 16.02 22.35 -18.77
CA THR A 73 15.44 21.07 -18.33
C THR A 73 14.14 20.74 -19.09
N ASP A 74 13.30 21.74 -19.34
CA ASP A 74 12.04 21.58 -20.09
C ASP A 74 12.29 21.26 -21.58
N ASP A 75 13.37 21.79 -22.16
CA ASP A 75 13.75 21.52 -23.55
C ASP A 75 14.37 20.11 -23.69
N CYS A 76 15.20 19.68 -22.74
CA CYS A 76 15.67 18.30 -22.65
C CYS A 76 14.50 17.31 -22.55
N ARG A 77 13.53 17.61 -21.68
CA ARG A 77 12.31 16.81 -21.48
C ARG A 77 11.51 16.67 -22.78
N TYR A 78 11.29 17.80 -23.46
CA TYR A 78 10.53 17.82 -24.71
C TYR A 78 11.22 17.02 -25.81
N LEU A 79 12.55 17.13 -25.92
CA LEU A 79 13.33 16.38 -26.90
C LEU A 79 13.35 14.88 -26.61
N LEU A 80 13.50 14.47 -25.35
CA LEU A 80 13.44 13.05 -24.95
C LEU A 80 12.05 12.44 -25.21
N LEU A 81 10.98 13.21 -24.96
CA LEU A 81 9.61 12.78 -25.29
C LEU A 81 9.43 12.60 -26.80
N TRP A 82 9.96 13.52 -27.60
CA TRP A 82 9.89 13.44 -29.05
C TRP A 82 10.66 12.25 -29.62
N ILE A 83 11.87 12.01 -29.14
CA ILE A 83 12.75 10.95 -29.63
C ILE A 83 12.20 9.57 -29.25
N ASN A 84 11.72 9.40 -28.02
CA ASN A 84 11.32 8.09 -27.50
C ASN A 84 9.84 7.78 -27.72
N HIS A 85 8.97 8.79 -27.86
CA HIS A 85 7.53 8.59 -27.94
C HIS A 85 6.92 9.10 -29.25
N TYR A 86 6.97 10.41 -29.49
CA TYR A 86 6.21 11.05 -30.56
C TYR A 86 6.67 10.59 -31.96
N TYR A 87 7.97 10.62 -32.22
CA TYR A 87 8.52 10.26 -33.52
C TYR A 87 8.30 8.77 -33.89
N PRO A 88 8.66 7.78 -33.05
CA PRO A 88 8.46 6.37 -33.39
C PRO A 88 6.99 5.94 -33.37
N HIS A 89 6.15 6.50 -32.48
CA HIS A 89 4.77 6.02 -32.29
C HIS A 89 3.70 6.85 -32.99
N GLU A 90 3.84 8.17 -33.08
CA GLU A 90 2.83 9.02 -33.73
C GLU A 90 3.19 9.32 -35.18
N ILE A 91 4.47 9.57 -35.47
CA ILE A 91 4.92 9.91 -36.83
C ILE A 91 5.21 8.66 -37.66
N LEU A 92 6.09 7.76 -37.22
CA LEU A 92 6.48 6.61 -38.04
C LEU A 92 5.43 5.48 -38.10
N ASN A 93 4.64 5.31 -37.04
CA ASN A 93 3.56 4.31 -36.96
C ASN A 93 2.17 4.89 -37.27
N HIS A 94 2.10 6.06 -37.91
CA HIS A 94 0.83 6.63 -38.34
C HIS A 94 0.09 5.66 -39.28
N GLU A 95 -1.24 5.55 -39.16
CA GLU A 95 -2.08 4.60 -39.93
C GLU A 95 -1.88 4.70 -41.45
N ASP A 96 -1.61 5.91 -41.96
CA ASP A 96 -1.34 6.16 -43.38
C ASP A 96 0.05 5.70 -43.85
N LEU A 97 1.00 5.47 -42.94
CA LEU A 97 2.41 5.14 -43.20
C LEU A 97 2.73 3.67 -42.86
N GLU A 98 1.91 3.05 -42.03
CA GLU A 98 2.06 1.67 -41.57
C GLU A 98 2.15 0.68 -42.76
N GLY A 99 3.23 -0.11 -42.79
CA GLY A 99 3.51 -1.09 -43.86
C GLY A 99 3.96 -0.49 -45.20
N LYS A 100 4.10 0.84 -45.32
CA LYS A 100 4.57 1.52 -46.56
C LYS A 100 6.00 2.05 -46.47
N ILE A 101 6.50 2.28 -45.26
CA ILE A 101 7.89 2.72 -44.98
C ILE A 101 8.61 1.60 -44.21
N ASN A 102 9.86 1.36 -44.56
CA ASN A 102 10.75 0.43 -43.86
C ASN A 102 11.40 1.14 -42.67
N THR A 103 10.67 1.21 -41.56
CA THR A 103 11.10 1.84 -40.31
C THR A 103 12.35 1.18 -39.72
N ALA A 104 12.61 -0.11 -40.00
CA ALA A 104 13.80 -0.81 -39.56
C ALA A 104 15.10 -0.32 -40.23
N CYS A 105 15.01 0.36 -41.37
CA CYS A 105 16.17 0.93 -42.07
C CYS A 105 16.48 2.39 -41.66
N LEU A 106 15.60 3.05 -40.91
CA LEU A 106 15.79 4.46 -40.52
C LEU A 106 16.75 4.61 -39.33
N GLY A 107 16.79 3.63 -38.41
CA GLY A 107 17.66 3.69 -37.24
C GLY A 107 17.17 4.65 -36.15
N SER A 108 18.01 4.91 -35.15
CA SER A 108 17.71 5.86 -34.06
C SER A 108 17.98 7.30 -34.49
N LEU A 109 17.17 8.23 -34.02
CA LEU A 109 17.31 9.66 -34.33
C LEU A 109 18.59 10.31 -33.77
N LEU A 110 19.12 9.77 -32.68
CA LEU A 110 20.40 10.16 -32.11
C LEU A 110 21.28 8.92 -31.95
N LEU A 111 22.60 9.12 -32.02
CA LEU A 111 23.59 8.15 -31.59
C LEU A 111 23.50 7.96 -30.07
N GLU A 112 23.71 6.73 -29.62
CA GLU A 112 23.57 6.30 -28.22
C GLU A 112 24.38 7.19 -27.26
N ASP A 113 25.62 7.55 -27.64
CA ASP A 113 26.51 8.44 -26.88
C ASP A 113 25.93 9.85 -26.63
N HIS A 114 25.14 10.39 -27.56
CA HIS A 114 24.53 11.73 -27.43
C HIS A 114 23.20 11.68 -26.68
N LEU A 115 22.50 10.54 -26.75
CA LEU A 115 21.30 10.28 -25.99
C LEU A 115 21.64 10.09 -24.50
N ASP A 116 22.70 9.36 -24.19
CA ASP A 116 23.22 9.18 -22.83
C ASP A 116 23.62 10.52 -22.20
N GLN A 117 24.27 11.42 -22.96
CA GLN A 117 24.61 12.77 -22.48
C GLN A 117 23.38 13.66 -22.21
N LEU A 118 22.34 13.54 -23.03
CA LEU A 118 21.06 14.25 -22.83
C LEU A 118 20.34 13.73 -21.58
N GLU A 119 20.32 12.42 -21.38
CA GLU A 119 19.74 11.77 -20.20
C GLU A 119 20.52 12.14 -18.92
N ASP A 120 21.85 12.16 -18.96
CA ASP A 120 22.68 12.57 -17.81
C ASP A 120 22.49 14.06 -17.46
N GLN A 121 22.34 14.93 -18.47
CA GLN A 121 22.04 16.35 -18.25
C GLN A 121 20.64 16.57 -17.65
N TYR A 122 19.68 15.69 -17.96
CA TYR A 122 18.34 15.71 -17.40
C TYR A 122 18.32 15.19 -15.95
N ASP A 123 18.94 14.05 -15.70
CA ASP A 123 19.09 13.43 -14.37
C ASP A 123 19.74 14.39 -13.35
N HIS A 124 20.74 15.18 -13.77
CA HIS A 124 21.39 16.15 -12.88
C HIS A 124 20.52 17.36 -12.51
N LYS A 125 19.51 17.71 -13.32
CA LYS A 125 18.68 18.91 -13.11
C LYS A 125 17.32 18.61 -12.45
N GLU A 126 16.76 17.42 -12.64
CA GLU A 126 15.42 17.06 -12.11
C GLU A 126 15.44 16.48 -10.68
N VAL A 127 16.64 16.18 -10.13
CA VAL A 127 16.81 15.80 -8.71
C VAL A 127 16.30 16.88 -7.73
N ILE A 128 15.96 18.08 -8.20
CA ILE A 128 15.57 19.22 -7.36
C ILE A 128 14.07 19.56 -7.40
N ASP A 129 13.29 19.17 -8.42
CA ASP A 129 11.88 19.56 -8.45
C ASP A 129 10.98 18.46 -9.00
N GLY A 130 10.16 17.89 -8.12
CA GLY A 130 9.39 16.69 -8.39
C GLY A 130 8.22 16.92 -9.35
N SER A 131 7.97 15.95 -10.22
CA SER A 131 6.62 15.72 -10.75
C SER A 131 6.38 14.26 -11.18
N LEU A 132 5.26 13.75 -10.70
CA LEU A 132 4.73 12.38 -10.74
C LEU A 132 4.29 11.85 -12.13
N ALA A 133 4.72 12.45 -13.25
CA ALA A 133 4.24 12.05 -14.58
C ALA A 133 5.07 10.94 -15.26
N GLU A 134 6.20 10.54 -14.67
CA GLU A 134 7.28 9.83 -15.38
C GLU A 134 7.21 8.29 -15.35
N PHE A 135 6.27 7.69 -14.63
CA PHE A 135 6.32 6.24 -14.40
C PHE A 135 5.86 5.37 -15.58
N SER A 136 5.25 5.92 -16.63
CA SER A 136 4.70 5.11 -17.74
C SER A 136 5.50 5.11 -19.04
N CYS A 137 6.36 6.10 -19.30
CA CYS A 137 6.99 6.25 -20.62
C CYS A 137 8.34 5.53 -20.79
N VAL A 138 9.02 5.13 -19.70
CA VAL A 138 10.42 4.64 -19.77
C VAL A 138 10.55 3.11 -19.69
N ILE A 139 9.46 2.38 -19.53
CA ILE A 139 9.52 0.93 -19.25
C ILE A 139 9.48 0.10 -20.55
N ARG A 140 10.60 0.05 -21.27
CA ARG A 140 10.93 -1.09 -22.16
C ARG A 140 12.41 -1.48 -22.18
N ASP A 141 13.31 -0.64 -21.69
CA ASP A 141 14.73 -0.95 -21.61
C ASP A 141 15.13 -1.40 -20.20
N GLN A 142 15.74 -2.58 -20.10
CA GLN A 142 16.16 -3.20 -18.85
C GLN A 142 17.29 -2.42 -18.16
N SER A 143 18.08 -1.65 -18.92
CA SER A 143 19.13 -0.77 -18.41
C SER A 143 18.56 0.52 -17.78
N LYS A 144 17.51 1.10 -18.38
CA LYS A 144 16.81 2.30 -17.89
C LYS A 144 15.87 1.99 -16.71
N ALA A 145 15.26 0.81 -16.70
CA ALA A 145 14.53 0.29 -15.55
C ALA A 145 15.42 0.18 -14.30
N GLN A 146 16.69 -0.23 -14.43
CA GLN A 146 17.65 -0.27 -13.33
C GLN A 146 18.00 1.13 -12.79
N ARG A 147 18.16 2.14 -13.67
CA ARG A 147 18.40 3.54 -13.27
C ARG A 147 17.24 4.10 -12.44
N ILE A 148 16.00 3.95 -12.91
CA ILE A 148 14.79 4.40 -12.18
C ILE A 148 14.63 3.66 -10.85
N THR A 149 14.98 2.37 -10.83
CA THR A 149 14.90 1.52 -9.64
C THR A 149 15.82 2.02 -8.51
N VAL A 150 16.98 2.60 -8.82
CA VAL A 150 17.90 3.19 -7.83
C VAL A 150 17.27 4.38 -7.12
N HIS A 151 16.41 5.15 -7.79
CA HIS A 151 15.75 6.33 -7.22
C HIS A 151 14.44 6.02 -6.48
N LEU A 152 13.88 4.83 -6.67
CA LEU A 152 12.60 4.43 -6.07
C LEU A 152 12.60 4.52 -4.54
N GLU A 153 13.68 4.09 -3.88
CA GLU A 153 13.78 4.14 -2.42
C GLU A 153 13.79 5.59 -1.89
N SER A 154 14.51 6.49 -2.59
CA SER A 154 14.54 7.92 -2.28
C SER A 154 13.18 8.57 -2.50
N PHE A 155 12.53 8.26 -3.63
CA PHE A 155 11.18 8.72 -3.94
C PHE A 155 10.19 8.28 -2.87
N LEU A 156 10.14 6.99 -2.51
CA LEU A 156 9.22 6.47 -1.49
C LEU A 156 9.48 7.12 -0.13
N SER A 157 10.74 7.38 0.21
CA SER A 157 11.11 8.09 1.43
C SER A 157 10.61 9.55 1.44
N SER A 158 10.73 10.25 0.31
CA SER A 158 10.21 11.62 0.15
C SER A 158 8.68 11.64 0.18
N TYR A 159 8.05 10.74 -0.57
CA TYR A 159 6.60 10.57 -0.61
C TYR A 159 6.04 10.27 0.78
N LYS A 160 6.70 9.41 1.55
CA LYS A 160 6.36 9.15 2.95
C LYS A 160 6.31 10.42 3.78
N LYS A 161 7.34 11.26 3.72
CA LYS A 161 7.36 12.53 4.45
C LYS A 161 6.21 13.44 4.03
N CYS A 162 5.96 13.56 2.73
CA CYS A 162 4.86 14.37 2.19
C CYS A 162 3.49 13.90 2.69
N VAL A 163 3.22 12.58 2.63
CA VAL A 163 1.96 12.01 3.14
C VAL A 163 1.84 12.18 4.65
N GLU A 164 2.92 11.97 5.41
CA GLU A 164 2.92 12.16 6.87
C GLU A 164 2.68 13.62 7.27
N GLU A 165 3.18 14.59 6.51
CA GLU A 165 2.92 16.01 6.72
C GLU A 165 1.48 16.38 6.33
N PHE A 166 1.01 15.89 5.19
CA PHE A 166 -0.36 16.11 4.71
C PHE A 166 -1.39 15.58 5.71
N VAL A 167 -1.23 14.35 6.21
CA VAL A 167 -2.16 13.74 7.18
C VAL A 167 -2.21 14.48 8.52
N LYS A 168 -1.15 15.21 8.89
CA LYS A 168 -1.13 16.06 10.08
C LYS A 168 -1.82 17.41 9.87
N GLY A 169 -2.02 17.83 8.61
CA GLY A 169 -2.71 19.06 8.26
C GLY A 169 -4.22 18.96 8.42
N ASP A 170 -4.88 20.11 8.58
CA ASP A 170 -6.34 20.21 8.61
C ASP A 170 -6.86 20.45 7.18
N HIS A 171 -7.01 19.36 6.42
CA HIS A 171 -7.44 19.40 5.03
C HIS A 171 -8.84 18.82 4.86
N SER A 172 -9.74 19.59 4.24
CA SER A 172 -11.13 19.17 3.98
C SER A 172 -11.25 17.92 3.09
N ASN A 173 -10.24 17.65 2.26
CA ASN A 173 -10.19 16.54 1.32
C ASN A 173 -9.28 15.38 1.78
N ILE A 174 -8.90 15.34 3.07
CA ILE A 174 -7.96 14.35 3.61
C ILE A 174 -8.39 12.90 3.30
N HIS A 175 -9.66 12.54 3.51
CA HIS A 175 -10.13 11.17 3.24
C HIS A 175 -10.00 10.78 1.77
N SER A 176 -10.36 11.65 0.83
CA SER A 176 -10.25 11.36 -0.61
C SER A 176 -8.79 11.17 -1.05
N VAL A 177 -7.89 12.03 -0.58
CA VAL A 177 -6.45 11.92 -0.89
C VAL A 177 -5.86 10.66 -0.29
N VAL A 178 -6.23 10.32 0.95
CA VAL A 178 -5.74 9.11 1.62
C VAL A 178 -6.27 7.85 0.94
N LYS A 179 -7.54 7.80 0.50
CA LYS A 179 -8.07 6.66 -0.27
C LYS A 179 -7.27 6.45 -1.56
N ALA A 180 -7.01 7.51 -2.32
CA ALA A 180 -6.18 7.43 -3.52
C ALA A 180 -4.76 6.95 -3.20
N HIS A 181 -4.16 7.47 -2.13
CA HIS A 181 -2.85 7.04 -1.65
C HIS A 181 -2.79 5.53 -1.33
N LEU A 182 -3.80 4.98 -0.64
CA LEU A 182 -3.85 3.55 -0.31
C LEU A 182 -3.88 2.67 -1.57
N VAL A 183 -4.56 3.13 -2.63
CA VAL A 183 -4.57 2.43 -3.93
C VAL A 183 -3.21 2.51 -4.61
N CYS A 184 -2.56 3.69 -4.59
CA CYS A 184 -1.21 3.85 -5.13
C CYS A 184 -0.19 2.98 -4.37
N GLU A 185 -0.30 2.89 -3.05
CA GLU A 185 0.57 2.05 -2.21
C GLU A 185 0.46 0.58 -2.61
N GLU A 186 -0.76 0.06 -2.80
CA GLU A 186 -1.00 -1.31 -3.25
C GLU A 186 -0.33 -1.56 -4.61
N GLN A 187 -0.48 -0.63 -5.57
CA GLN A 187 0.15 -0.72 -6.88
C GLN A 187 1.69 -0.72 -6.81
N PHE A 188 2.27 0.15 -5.97
CA PHE A 188 3.72 0.16 -5.75
C PHE A 188 4.20 -1.15 -5.11
N ARG A 189 3.44 -1.69 -4.16
CA ARG A 189 3.75 -2.96 -3.50
C ARG A 189 3.71 -4.13 -4.48
N ASP A 190 2.68 -4.20 -5.32
CA ASP A 190 2.55 -5.23 -6.36
C ASP A 190 3.72 -5.14 -7.35
N TYR A 191 4.08 -3.93 -7.79
CA TYR A 191 5.23 -3.72 -8.67
C TYR A 191 6.55 -4.18 -8.03
N ILE A 192 6.84 -3.75 -6.79
CA ILE A 192 8.09 -4.04 -6.10
C ILE A 192 8.24 -5.53 -5.76
N THR A 193 7.13 -6.18 -5.40
CA THR A 193 7.10 -7.61 -5.08
C THR A 193 7.11 -8.50 -6.33
N GLY A 194 6.52 -8.04 -7.44
CA GLY A 194 6.56 -8.70 -8.74
C GLY A 194 7.88 -8.57 -9.48
N GLN A 195 8.70 -7.55 -9.19
CA GLN A 195 9.95 -7.30 -9.92
C GLN A 195 11.07 -8.30 -9.55
N THR A 196 11.39 -9.19 -10.49
CA THR A 196 12.53 -10.10 -10.40
C THR A 196 13.76 -9.52 -11.09
N GLY A 197 14.81 -9.19 -10.33
CA GLY A 197 16.15 -8.89 -10.86
C GLY A 197 16.58 -7.41 -10.96
N SER A 198 15.67 -6.43 -10.81
CA SER A 198 16.02 -5.00 -10.87
C SER A 198 16.47 -4.41 -9.52
N LEU A 199 15.87 -4.86 -8.42
CA LEU A 199 16.19 -4.42 -7.05
C LEU A 199 17.09 -5.46 -6.36
N SER A 200 18.10 -4.98 -5.62
CA SER A 200 18.75 -5.82 -4.62
C SER A 200 17.74 -6.22 -3.52
N GLU A 201 17.98 -7.34 -2.85
CA GLU A 201 17.09 -7.79 -1.77
C GLU A 201 16.96 -6.76 -0.63
N GLN A 202 18.04 -6.03 -0.36
CA GLN A 202 18.06 -4.97 0.66
C GLN A 202 17.19 -3.79 0.24
N GLN A 203 17.33 -3.30 -1.00
CA GLN A 203 16.51 -2.20 -1.51
C GLN A 203 15.03 -2.59 -1.59
N ARG A 204 14.72 -3.81 -2.06
CA ARG A 204 13.35 -4.34 -2.07
C ARG A 204 12.75 -4.33 -0.67
N ARG A 205 13.51 -4.80 0.32
CA ARG A 205 13.08 -4.78 1.73
C ARG A 205 12.84 -3.35 2.23
N GLY A 206 13.77 -2.43 2.01
CA GLY A 206 13.63 -1.03 2.43
C GLY A 206 12.42 -0.33 1.80
N CYS A 207 12.15 -0.59 0.51
CA CYS A 207 10.97 -0.10 -0.18
C CYS A 207 9.68 -0.67 0.44
N VAL A 208 9.62 -1.98 0.67
CA VAL A 208 8.46 -2.65 1.29
C VAL A 208 8.21 -2.16 2.72
N GLU A 209 9.26 -1.92 3.51
CA GLU A 209 9.16 -1.32 4.85
C GLU A 209 8.60 0.12 4.78
N THR A 210 9.07 0.91 3.81
CA THR A 210 8.59 2.29 3.61
C THR A 210 7.13 2.32 3.18
N LEU A 211 6.75 1.47 2.23
CA LEU A 211 5.37 1.29 1.79
C LEU A 211 4.45 0.83 2.93
N SER A 212 4.94 -0.06 3.81
CA SER A 212 4.17 -0.49 4.98
C SER A 212 3.95 0.67 5.96
N ALA A 213 4.96 1.52 6.17
CA ALA A 213 4.81 2.72 6.99
C ALA A 213 3.85 3.75 6.38
N LEU A 214 3.84 3.89 5.05
CA LEU A 214 2.89 4.72 4.30
C LEU A 214 1.46 4.22 4.45
N TRP A 215 1.25 2.93 4.21
CA TRP A 215 -0.03 2.24 4.42
C TRP A 215 -0.56 2.46 5.85
N ASP A 216 0.30 2.23 6.85
CA ASP A 216 -0.05 2.45 8.25
C ASP A 216 -0.41 3.91 8.54
N CYS A 217 0.25 4.86 7.89
CA CYS A 217 -0.06 6.28 8.01
C CYS A 217 -1.43 6.62 7.43
N GLY A 218 -1.75 6.13 6.23
CA GLY A 218 -3.04 6.34 5.61
C GLY A 218 -4.18 5.67 6.38
N CYS A 219 -4.00 4.42 6.81
CA CYS A 219 -5.01 3.68 7.55
C CYS A 219 -5.39 4.37 8.88
N ARG A 220 -4.43 4.98 9.58
CA ARG A 220 -4.69 5.70 10.84
C ARG A 220 -5.72 6.82 10.69
N CYS A 221 -5.82 7.47 9.52
CA CYS A 221 -6.85 8.50 9.28
C CYS A 221 -8.27 7.98 9.48
N PHE A 222 -8.51 6.70 9.16
CA PHE A 222 -9.83 6.08 9.30
C PHE A 222 -9.97 5.35 10.64
N ILE A 223 -8.90 4.72 11.12
CA ILE A 223 -8.93 3.87 12.32
C ILE A 223 -8.87 4.68 13.61
N ASP A 224 -8.07 5.76 13.69
CA ASP A 224 -7.89 6.53 14.93
C ASP A 224 -9.17 7.19 15.44
N PRO A 225 -10.01 7.83 14.59
CA PRO A 225 -11.30 8.36 15.01
C PRO A 225 -12.23 7.28 15.57
N ILE A 226 -12.22 6.10 14.95
CA ILE A 226 -13.00 4.94 15.40
C ILE A 226 -12.46 4.44 16.74
N TYR A 227 -11.14 4.32 16.89
CA TYR A 227 -10.48 3.81 18.09
C TYR A 227 -10.84 4.58 19.38
N ILE A 228 -11.02 5.90 19.26
CA ILE A 228 -11.49 6.76 20.36
C ILE A 228 -12.89 6.33 20.79
N GLU A 229 -13.81 6.15 19.84
CA GLU A 229 -15.19 5.77 20.12
C GLU A 229 -15.30 4.34 20.66
N LEU A 230 -14.47 3.41 20.18
CA LEU A 230 -14.37 2.07 20.76
C LEU A 230 -14.11 2.11 22.27
N LYS A 231 -13.48 3.17 22.81
CA LYS A 231 -13.30 3.33 24.25
C LYS A 231 -14.62 3.44 25.00
N VAL A 232 -15.55 4.16 24.40
CA VAL A 232 -16.86 4.47 24.96
C VAL A 232 -17.74 3.23 24.84
N CYS A 233 -17.82 2.62 23.65
CA CYS A 233 -18.63 1.42 23.43
C CYS A 233 -18.23 0.26 24.36
N PHE A 234 -16.94 0.02 24.56
CA PHE A 234 -16.46 -1.06 25.45
C PHE A 234 -16.44 -0.69 26.95
N HIS A 235 -17.00 0.45 27.34
CA HIS A 235 -17.11 0.81 28.76
C HIS A 235 -17.90 -0.25 29.54
N ASP A 236 -19.03 -0.68 28.99
CA ASP A 236 -19.99 -1.58 29.66
C ASP A 236 -19.68 -3.06 29.49
N LEU A 237 -18.67 -3.42 28.71
CA LEU A 237 -18.19 -4.80 28.63
C LEU A 237 -17.70 -5.27 30.01
N TRP A 238 -17.95 -6.53 30.34
CA TRP A 238 -17.62 -7.12 31.64
C TRP A 238 -18.38 -6.53 32.85
N THR A 239 -19.52 -5.89 32.60
CA THR A 239 -20.46 -5.44 33.65
C THR A 239 -21.61 -6.43 33.82
N SER A 240 -22.42 -6.25 34.87
CA SER A 240 -23.63 -7.07 35.06
C SER A 240 -24.65 -6.86 33.93
N ASN A 241 -24.73 -5.64 33.36
CA ASN A 241 -25.64 -5.33 32.26
C ASN A 241 -25.25 -6.07 30.98
N TRP A 242 -23.95 -6.11 30.67
CA TRP A 242 -23.42 -6.91 29.55
C TRP A 242 -23.68 -8.41 29.78
N LEU A 243 -23.38 -8.92 30.99
CA LEU A 243 -23.56 -10.34 31.30
C LEU A 243 -25.02 -10.81 31.15
N LYS A 244 -25.97 -10.01 31.64
CA LYS A 244 -27.41 -10.27 31.55
C LYS A 244 -27.99 -9.98 30.16
N GLY A 245 -27.21 -9.40 29.25
CA GLY A 245 -27.69 -8.95 27.94
C GLY A 245 -28.69 -7.79 28.03
N SER A 246 -28.70 -7.04 29.14
CA SER A 246 -29.63 -5.92 29.34
C SER A 246 -29.25 -4.68 28.52
N LEU A 247 -28.01 -4.60 28.04
CA LEU A 247 -27.54 -3.57 27.12
C LEU A 247 -26.96 -4.23 25.86
N PRO A 248 -27.31 -3.76 24.66
CA PRO A 248 -26.81 -4.29 23.39
C PRO A 248 -25.42 -3.73 23.07
N VAL A 249 -24.42 -4.01 23.92
CA VAL A 249 -23.08 -3.39 23.83
C VAL A 249 -22.43 -3.60 22.47
N ILE A 250 -22.47 -4.82 21.95
CA ILE A 250 -21.89 -5.16 20.64
C ILE A 250 -22.76 -4.64 19.50
N ASP A 251 -24.09 -4.77 19.57
CA ASP A 251 -24.94 -4.28 18.48
C ASP A 251 -24.81 -2.75 18.30
N SER A 252 -24.79 -1.99 19.40
CA SER A 252 -24.53 -0.53 19.36
C SER A 252 -23.16 -0.19 18.76
N LEU A 253 -22.14 -1.02 19.02
CA LEU A 253 -20.83 -0.86 18.40
C LEU A 253 -20.91 -1.12 16.89
N LEU A 254 -21.56 -2.20 16.47
CA LEU A 254 -21.67 -2.56 15.06
C LEU A 254 -22.49 -1.52 14.28
N ASP A 255 -23.56 -0.97 14.87
CA ASP A 255 -24.33 0.14 14.28
C ASP A 255 -23.46 1.38 14.07
N PHE A 256 -22.62 1.73 15.05
CA PHE A 256 -21.67 2.83 14.93
C PHE A 256 -20.63 2.56 13.82
N LEU A 257 -20.05 1.35 13.78
CA LEU A 257 -19.07 0.99 12.76
C LEU A 257 -19.70 1.05 11.36
N ASN A 258 -20.91 0.52 11.18
CA ASN A 258 -21.63 0.55 9.91
C ASN A 258 -21.77 1.99 9.37
N GLN A 259 -22.13 2.93 10.24
CA GLN A 259 -22.23 4.36 9.88
C GLN A 259 -20.89 4.99 9.50
N LYS A 260 -19.76 4.52 10.07
CA LYS A 260 -18.43 5.00 9.73
C LYS A 260 -17.87 4.37 8.47
N LEU A 261 -18.18 3.09 8.24
CA LEU A 261 -17.69 2.34 7.10
C LEU A 261 -18.35 2.72 5.77
N SER A 262 -19.51 3.41 5.81
CA SER A 262 -20.12 3.95 4.59
C SER A 262 -19.19 4.90 3.82
N ASP A 263 -18.31 5.61 4.54
CA ASP A 263 -17.29 6.48 3.91
C ASP A 263 -16.20 5.67 3.19
N LEU A 264 -16.07 4.37 3.41
CA LEU A 264 -15.08 3.53 2.71
C LEU A 264 -15.68 2.75 1.53
N SER A 265 -16.92 3.05 1.14
CA SER A 265 -17.65 2.33 0.09
C SER A 265 -17.07 2.53 -1.33
N ASP A 266 -16.42 3.67 -1.55
CA ASP A 266 -15.76 4.05 -2.81
C ASP A 266 -14.29 3.59 -2.91
N LEU A 267 -13.75 2.98 -1.85
CA LEU A 267 -12.38 2.46 -1.83
C LEU A 267 -12.29 1.16 -2.63
N LYS A 268 -11.17 0.96 -3.34
CA LYS A 268 -10.90 -0.28 -4.09
C LYS A 268 -11.09 -1.51 -3.18
N PRO A 269 -11.76 -2.60 -3.63
CA PRO A 269 -12.13 -3.73 -2.77
C PRO A 269 -10.98 -4.35 -1.97
N ALA A 270 -9.82 -4.54 -2.61
CA ALA A 270 -8.63 -5.10 -1.94
C ALA A 270 -8.12 -4.19 -0.80
N CYS A 271 -7.99 -2.88 -1.06
CA CYS A 271 -7.63 -1.91 -0.03
C CYS A 271 -8.67 -1.88 1.11
N ARG A 272 -9.96 -1.89 0.75
CA ARG A 272 -11.07 -1.89 1.71
C ARG A 272 -11.02 -3.11 2.62
N GLN A 273 -10.84 -4.30 2.08
CA GLN A 273 -10.70 -5.53 2.86
C GLN A 273 -9.51 -5.46 3.83
N SER A 274 -8.37 -4.91 3.39
CA SER A 274 -7.19 -4.73 4.24
C SER A 274 -7.45 -3.76 5.40
N VAL A 275 -8.09 -2.62 5.14
CA VAL A 275 -8.50 -1.66 6.19
C VAL A 275 -9.48 -2.29 7.17
N LEU A 276 -10.47 -3.04 6.67
CA LEU A 276 -11.44 -3.76 7.50
C LEU A 276 -10.78 -4.85 8.35
N GLY A 277 -9.76 -5.52 7.81
CA GLY A 277 -8.96 -6.51 8.56
C GLY A 277 -8.27 -5.89 9.76
N ILE A 278 -7.65 -4.71 9.59
CA ILE A 278 -7.03 -3.93 10.67
C ILE A 278 -8.10 -3.51 11.69
N LEU A 279 -9.24 -3.00 11.21
CA LEU A 279 -10.32 -2.56 12.10
C LEU A 279 -10.87 -3.73 12.94
N HIS A 280 -11.08 -4.89 12.33
CA HIS A 280 -11.53 -6.09 13.02
C HIS A 280 -10.54 -6.48 14.12
N GLU A 281 -9.25 -6.47 13.82
CA GLU A 281 -8.20 -6.73 14.80
C GLU A 281 -8.24 -5.72 15.94
N VAL A 282 -8.37 -4.42 15.66
CA VAL A 282 -8.46 -3.36 16.68
C VAL A 282 -9.68 -3.56 17.60
N VAL A 283 -10.83 -3.94 17.06
CA VAL A 283 -12.04 -4.25 17.83
C VAL A 283 -11.79 -5.42 18.78
N VAL A 284 -11.21 -6.51 18.29
CA VAL A 284 -10.95 -7.71 19.09
C VAL A 284 -9.84 -7.49 20.12
N ILE A 285 -8.76 -6.78 19.78
CA ILE A 285 -7.73 -6.35 20.74
C ILE A 285 -8.38 -5.58 21.89
N ARG A 286 -9.32 -4.67 21.58
CA ARG A 286 -9.99 -3.87 22.60
C ARG A 286 -10.85 -4.71 23.53
N TYR A 287 -11.58 -5.67 22.95
CA TYR A 287 -12.40 -6.64 23.66
C TYR A 287 -11.54 -7.46 24.63
N VAL A 288 -10.50 -8.12 24.12
CA VAL A 288 -9.61 -8.98 24.93
C VAL A 288 -8.86 -8.16 25.97
N LYS A 289 -8.40 -6.96 25.63
CA LYS A 289 -7.76 -6.06 26.61
C LYS A 289 -8.68 -5.74 27.78
N LYS A 290 -9.97 -5.46 27.53
CA LYS A 290 -10.94 -5.21 28.59
C LYS A 290 -11.19 -6.45 29.46
N MET A 291 -11.29 -7.63 28.83
CA MET A 291 -11.37 -8.92 29.52
C MET A 291 -10.15 -9.18 30.42
N MET A 292 -8.93 -9.03 29.91
CA MET A 292 -7.71 -9.34 30.67
C MET A 292 -7.39 -8.32 31.78
N ASN A 293 -7.89 -7.10 31.68
CA ASN A 293 -7.64 -6.04 32.67
C ASN A 293 -8.77 -5.88 33.70
N THR A 294 -9.85 -6.65 33.60
CA THR A 294 -10.93 -6.60 34.57
C THR A 294 -10.55 -7.29 35.89
N ARG A 295 -11.07 -6.78 37.00
CA ARG A 295 -10.94 -7.42 38.33
C ARG A 295 -12.26 -7.96 38.85
N LYS A 296 -13.34 -7.76 38.10
CA LYS A 296 -14.68 -8.17 38.52
C LYS A 296 -14.87 -9.65 38.25
N LYS A 297 -15.15 -10.41 39.31
CA LYS A 297 -15.63 -11.78 39.20
C LYS A 297 -17.08 -11.73 38.75
N ILE A 298 -17.38 -12.47 37.70
CA ILE A 298 -18.70 -12.61 37.11
C ILE A 298 -18.98 -14.09 36.91
N ASP A 299 -20.25 -14.44 36.63
CA ASP A 299 -20.60 -15.81 36.30
C ASP A 299 -19.85 -16.28 35.06
N GLN A 300 -19.05 -17.34 35.20
CA GLN A 300 -18.11 -17.75 34.16
C GLN A 300 -18.79 -18.45 32.98
N GLN A 301 -19.88 -19.19 33.24
CA GLN A 301 -20.63 -19.88 32.20
C GLN A 301 -21.37 -18.87 31.34
N MET A 302 -22.08 -17.93 31.99
CA MET A 302 -22.77 -16.85 31.29
C MET A 302 -21.78 -15.95 30.53
N ALA A 303 -20.61 -15.67 31.12
CA ALA A 303 -19.59 -14.87 30.44
C ALA A 303 -19.04 -15.58 29.21
N ALA A 304 -18.73 -16.88 29.31
CA ALA A 304 -18.26 -17.68 28.17
C ALA A 304 -19.29 -17.71 27.03
N GLN A 305 -20.57 -17.94 27.36
CA GLN A 305 -21.65 -17.89 26.39
C GLN A 305 -21.73 -16.52 25.72
N ARG A 306 -21.71 -15.43 26.51
CA ARG A 306 -21.81 -14.06 25.98
C ARG A 306 -20.62 -13.72 25.08
N ILE A 307 -19.40 -14.10 25.44
CA ILE A 307 -18.21 -13.89 24.58
C ILE A 307 -18.36 -14.63 23.26
N THR A 308 -18.91 -15.85 23.28
CA THR A 308 -19.13 -16.63 22.06
C THR A 308 -20.18 -15.97 21.15
N GLU A 309 -21.29 -15.50 21.72
CA GLU A 309 -22.32 -14.75 20.98
C GLU A 309 -21.76 -13.45 20.39
N ASP A 310 -21.00 -12.69 21.20
CA ASP A 310 -20.36 -11.45 20.78
C ASP A 310 -19.33 -11.70 19.65
N ALA A 311 -18.52 -12.76 19.77
CA ALA A 311 -17.56 -13.16 18.74
C ALA A 311 -18.24 -13.52 17.41
N GLN A 312 -19.38 -14.23 17.47
CA GLN A 312 -20.16 -14.56 16.28
C GLN A 312 -20.73 -13.31 15.60
N LYS A 313 -21.28 -12.37 16.37
CA LYS A 313 -21.81 -11.10 15.83
C LYS A 313 -20.71 -10.28 15.16
N ILE A 314 -19.57 -10.11 15.83
CA ILE A 314 -18.43 -9.35 15.29
C ILE A 314 -17.91 -10.02 14.01
N ASN A 315 -17.68 -11.34 14.02
CA ASN A 315 -17.21 -12.05 12.83
C ASN A 315 -18.22 -11.96 11.66
N SER A 316 -19.51 -12.08 11.93
CA SER A 316 -20.54 -12.02 10.89
C SER A 316 -20.57 -10.64 10.25
N PHE A 317 -20.50 -9.57 11.04
CA PHE A 317 -20.41 -8.20 10.54
C PHE A 317 -19.24 -8.02 9.57
N PHE A 318 -18.02 -8.39 9.94
CA PHE A 318 -16.87 -8.24 9.04
C PHE A 318 -16.92 -9.19 7.84
N LYS A 319 -17.52 -10.37 8.00
CA LYS A 319 -17.73 -11.31 6.89
C LYS A 319 -18.69 -10.75 5.85
N ASP A 320 -19.79 -10.13 6.28
CA ASP A 320 -20.80 -9.52 5.42
C ASP A 320 -20.23 -8.30 4.66
N GLU A 321 -19.19 -7.67 5.21
CA GLU A 321 -18.39 -6.62 4.56
C GLU A 321 -17.25 -7.16 3.67
N ASP A 322 -17.29 -8.44 3.29
CA ASP A 322 -16.30 -9.18 2.50
C ASP A 322 -14.90 -9.31 3.13
N CYS A 323 -14.75 -9.09 4.44
CA CYS A 323 -13.48 -9.24 5.16
C CYS A 323 -13.34 -10.64 5.77
N THR A 324 -12.84 -11.60 4.97
CA THR A 324 -12.74 -13.01 5.37
C THR A 324 -11.39 -13.41 5.99
N GLN A 325 -10.33 -12.68 5.68
CA GLN A 325 -8.95 -12.96 6.10
C GLN A 325 -8.70 -12.86 7.62
N SER A 326 -9.54 -12.11 8.34
CA SER A 326 -9.41 -11.87 9.78
C SER A 326 -10.39 -12.68 10.64
N LEU A 327 -11.15 -13.63 10.06
CA LEU A 327 -12.17 -14.39 10.78
C LEU A 327 -11.62 -15.33 11.87
N TRP A 328 -10.31 -15.61 11.85
CA TRP A 328 -9.61 -16.34 12.91
C TRP A 328 -9.70 -15.61 14.28
N LEU A 329 -9.92 -14.29 14.28
CA LEU A 329 -10.09 -13.49 15.50
C LEU A 329 -11.30 -13.94 16.33
N GLY A 330 -12.43 -14.26 15.68
CA GLY A 330 -13.59 -14.80 16.38
C GLY A 330 -13.33 -16.19 16.96
N GLN A 331 -12.59 -17.05 16.25
CA GLN A 331 -12.19 -18.35 16.79
C GLN A 331 -11.29 -18.20 18.03
N MET A 332 -10.38 -17.23 18.01
CA MET A 332 -9.55 -16.89 19.18
C MET A 332 -10.41 -16.44 20.38
N LEU A 333 -11.41 -15.58 20.16
CA LEU A 333 -12.35 -15.19 21.22
C LEU A 333 -13.12 -16.40 21.79
N CYS A 334 -13.54 -17.34 20.93
CA CYS A 334 -14.18 -18.58 21.37
C CYS A 334 -13.24 -19.45 22.23
N SER A 335 -11.96 -19.58 21.88
CA SER A 335 -10.97 -20.28 22.73
C SER A 335 -10.79 -19.59 24.09
N LEU A 336 -10.80 -18.24 24.13
CA LEU A 336 -10.77 -17.52 25.40
C LEU A 336 -12.04 -17.72 26.24
N ALA A 337 -13.20 -17.82 25.59
CA ALA A 337 -14.46 -18.16 26.25
C ALA A 337 -14.41 -19.57 26.84
N GLU A 338 -13.82 -20.52 26.13
CA GLU A 338 -13.68 -21.90 26.56
C GLU A 338 -12.86 -22.04 27.86
N ILE A 339 -11.76 -21.28 27.98
CA ILE A 339 -10.97 -21.20 29.23
C ILE A 339 -11.84 -20.76 30.42
N LEU A 340 -12.76 -19.81 30.21
CA LEU A 340 -13.67 -19.37 31.28
C LEU A 340 -14.72 -20.44 31.60
N ARG A 341 -15.21 -21.16 30.59
CA ARG A 341 -16.22 -22.20 30.71
C ARG A 341 -15.71 -23.41 31.51
N LEU A 342 -14.51 -23.90 31.19
CA LEU A 342 -13.91 -25.10 31.79
C LEU A 342 -13.65 -24.93 33.29
N GLN A 343 -14.11 -25.84 34.15
CA GLN A 343 -14.01 -25.67 35.61
C GLN A 343 -12.87 -26.48 36.24
N ASP A 344 -12.52 -27.61 35.65
CA ASP A 344 -11.47 -28.47 36.16
C ASP A 344 -10.06 -27.93 35.81
N PRO A 345 -9.09 -27.98 36.73
CA PRO A 345 -7.75 -27.42 36.50
C PRO A 345 -7.02 -28.03 35.28
N GLU A 346 -7.18 -29.32 35.04
CA GLU A 346 -6.49 -30.04 33.96
C GLU A 346 -7.00 -29.63 32.58
N SER A 347 -8.32 -29.50 32.39
CA SER A 347 -8.87 -29.01 31.13
C SER A 347 -8.54 -27.54 30.90
N VAL A 348 -8.56 -26.71 31.96
CA VAL A 348 -8.09 -25.32 31.86
C VAL A 348 -6.63 -25.27 31.43
N GLN A 349 -5.77 -26.14 31.96
CA GLN A 349 -4.38 -26.26 31.55
C GLN A 349 -4.24 -26.61 30.07
N LEU A 350 -4.96 -27.64 29.61
CA LEU A 350 -4.91 -28.11 28.23
C LEU A 350 -5.39 -27.03 27.25
N GLU A 351 -6.48 -26.33 27.57
CA GLU A 351 -6.99 -25.27 26.70
C GLU A 351 -6.02 -24.08 26.63
N ILE A 352 -5.42 -23.66 27.74
CA ILE A 352 -4.41 -22.59 27.70
C ILE A 352 -3.16 -23.02 26.90
N ILE A 353 -2.73 -24.28 27.00
CA ILE A 353 -1.64 -24.82 26.17
C ILE A 353 -2.03 -24.80 24.69
N SER A 354 -3.27 -25.18 24.35
CA SER A 354 -3.80 -25.11 22.99
C SER A 354 -3.73 -23.68 22.43
N VAL A 355 -4.19 -22.69 23.21
CA VAL A 355 -4.11 -21.27 22.84
C VAL A 355 -2.65 -20.81 22.72
N ALA A 356 -1.76 -21.21 23.64
CA ALA A 356 -0.34 -20.84 23.58
C ALA A 356 0.35 -21.39 22.32
N ARG A 357 -0.04 -22.57 21.85
CA ARG A 357 0.47 -23.16 20.60
C ARG A 357 -0.07 -22.45 19.37
N ALA A 358 -1.35 -22.07 19.37
CA ALA A 358 -1.96 -21.31 18.29
C ALA A 358 -1.43 -19.86 18.22
N PHE A 359 -1.08 -19.27 19.36
CA PHE A 359 -0.60 -17.90 19.49
C PHE A 359 0.69 -17.85 20.33
N PRO A 360 1.86 -18.05 19.70
CA PRO A 360 3.14 -18.12 20.40
C PRO A 360 3.53 -16.84 21.15
N ASP A 361 2.89 -15.71 20.85
CA ASP A 361 3.09 -14.43 21.54
C ASP A 361 2.26 -14.28 22.84
N LEU A 362 1.53 -15.33 23.26
CA LEU A 362 0.86 -15.41 24.55
C LEU A 362 1.87 -15.48 25.72
N GLY A 363 2.32 -14.32 26.18
CA GLY A 363 3.21 -14.21 27.35
C GLY A 363 2.58 -14.57 28.71
N ASP A 364 3.44 -14.79 29.72
CA ASP A 364 3.07 -15.15 31.10
C ASP A 364 2.15 -14.12 31.80
N ASP A 365 2.29 -12.83 31.47
CA ASP A 365 1.38 -11.78 31.96
C ASP A 365 -0.06 -12.02 31.45
N HIS A 366 -0.24 -12.49 30.22
CA HIS A 366 -1.56 -12.85 29.65
C HIS A 366 -2.14 -14.09 30.32
N VAL A 367 -1.32 -15.14 30.47
CA VAL A 367 -1.72 -16.38 31.15
C VAL A 367 -2.17 -16.09 32.58
N THR A 368 -1.42 -15.25 33.29
CA THR A 368 -1.77 -14.80 34.64
C THR A 368 -3.10 -14.04 34.66
N ALA A 369 -3.33 -13.14 33.69
CA ALA A 369 -4.59 -12.43 33.58
C ALA A 369 -5.78 -13.37 33.33
N LEU A 370 -5.66 -14.33 32.42
CA LEU A 370 -6.70 -15.32 32.12
C LEU A 370 -7.05 -16.18 33.35
N LEU A 371 -6.03 -16.71 34.03
CA LEU A 371 -6.22 -17.48 35.27
C LEU A 371 -6.84 -16.63 36.38
N SER A 372 -6.54 -15.33 36.42
CA SER A 372 -7.14 -14.42 37.39
C SER A 372 -8.66 -14.24 37.21
N LEU A 373 -9.22 -14.59 36.05
CA LEU A 373 -10.66 -14.59 35.81
C LEU A 373 -11.34 -15.83 36.41
N LYS A 374 -10.59 -16.89 36.72
CA LYS A 374 -11.10 -18.16 37.26
C LYS A 374 -11.58 -18.07 38.71
N SER A 375 -12.75 -18.62 39.01
CA SER A 375 -13.30 -18.74 40.37
C SER A 375 -13.39 -20.23 40.74
N GLY A 376 -12.29 -20.83 41.18
CA GLY A 376 -12.26 -22.26 41.50
C GLY A 376 -10.86 -22.85 41.58
N LEU A 377 -9.87 -22.20 40.96
CA LEU A 377 -8.47 -22.64 40.99
C LEU A 377 -7.80 -22.24 42.30
N THR A 378 -7.09 -23.18 42.91
CA THR A 378 -6.21 -22.93 44.05
C THR A 378 -4.92 -22.24 43.60
N ALA A 379 -4.16 -21.69 44.55
CA ALA A 379 -2.85 -21.14 44.26
C ALA A 379 -1.85 -22.22 43.77
N ALA A 380 -2.04 -23.48 44.14
CA ALA A 380 -1.24 -24.59 43.64
C ALA A 380 -1.59 -24.89 42.17
N ASP A 381 -2.88 -24.93 41.83
CA ASP A 381 -3.35 -25.12 40.45
C ASP A 381 -2.81 -24.02 39.54
N ILE A 382 -2.92 -22.76 39.94
CA ILE A 382 -2.43 -21.62 39.16
C ILE A 382 -0.91 -21.74 38.89
N ARG A 383 -0.13 -22.16 39.88
CA ARG A 383 1.32 -22.36 39.71
C ARG A 383 1.62 -23.54 38.77
N SER A 384 0.92 -24.66 38.96
CA SER A 384 1.06 -25.85 38.13
C SER A 384 0.74 -25.55 36.67
N ILE A 385 -0.41 -24.91 36.42
CA ILE A 385 -0.87 -24.54 35.08
C ILE A 385 0.15 -23.61 34.41
N ARG A 386 0.59 -22.55 35.09
CA ARG A 386 1.59 -21.61 34.53
C ARG A 386 2.90 -22.31 34.16
N GLN A 387 3.38 -23.21 35.03
CA GLN A 387 4.59 -23.97 34.75
C GLN A 387 4.40 -24.87 33.52
N SER A 388 3.29 -25.60 33.45
CA SER A 388 3.00 -26.47 32.32
C SER A 388 2.84 -25.71 31.00
N VAL A 389 2.21 -24.53 31.02
CA VAL A 389 2.09 -23.68 29.82
C VAL A 389 3.46 -23.20 29.34
N LYS A 390 4.36 -22.85 30.28
CA LYS A 390 5.73 -22.47 29.95
C LYS A 390 6.54 -23.63 29.34
N GLU A 391 6.31 -24.85 29.81
CA GLU A 391 7.01 -26.05 29.32
C GLU A 391 6.45 -26.55 27.98
N ASN A 392 5.13 -26.48 27.79
CA ASN A 392 4.43 -27.17 26.70
C ASN A 392 3.84 -26.24 25.63
N GLY A 393 3.82 -24.93 25.88
CA GLY A 393 3.22 -23.93 25.01
C GLY A 393 4.09 -23.53 23.82
N THR A 394 5.41 -23.71 23.89
CA THR A 394 6.37 -23.24 22.86
C THR A 394 7.00 -24.37 22.04
N LEU A 395 6.35 -25.54 21.94
CA LEU A 395 6.99 -26.72 21.37
C LEU A 395 7.37 -26.61 19.88
N ASP A 396 6.78 -25.69 19.10
CA ASP A 396 7.01 -25.59 17.65
C ASP A 396 7.31 -24.15 17.20
N ALA A 397 8.49 -23.62 17.55
CA ALA A 397 9.02 -22.37 16.98
C ALA A 397 9.46 -22.49 15.50
N SER A 398 9.00 -23.50 14.77
CA SER A 398 9.25 -23.70 13.33
C SER A 398 8.18 -23.07 12.43
N THR A 399 7.06 -22.59 12.98
CA THR A 399 5.99 -21.97 12.19
C THR A 399 6.11 -20.44 12.22
N ASN A 400 6.85 -19.89 11.25
CA ASN A 400 6.86 -18.46 10.91
C ASN A 400 5.49 -17.93 10.40
N HIS A 401 4.39 -18.62 10.67
CA HIS A 401 3.06 -18.38 10.10
C HIS A 401 1.94 -18.17 11.13
N SER A 402 2.20 -18.32 12.43
CA SER A 402 1.18 -18.06 13.45
C SER A 402 0.94 -16.55 13.63
N PRO A 403 -0.33 -16.10 13.68
CA PRO A 403 -0.64 -14.68 13.80
C PRO A 403 -0.21 -14.12 15.16
N LEU A 404 0.45 -12.96 15.14
CA LEU A 404 0.84 -12.22 16.34
C LEU A 404 -0.31 -11.34 16.82
N PHE A 405 -0.93 -11.70 17.94
CA PHE A 405 -2.08 -11.00 18.52
C PHE A 405 -1.81 -10.48 19.94
N PHE A 406 -1.34 -11.34 20.85
CA PHE A 406 -1.22 -11.00 22.27
C PHE A 406 -0.13 -9.95 22.54
N SER A 407 0.89 -9.85 21.69
CA SER A 407 1.88 -8.76 21.70
C SER A 407 1.25 -7.36 21.61
N LYS A 408 0.06 -7.24 21.00
CA LYS A 408 -0.71 -5.99 20.90
C LYS A 408 -1.64 -5.77 22.11
N VAL A 409 -1.89 -6.79 22.93
CA VAL A 409 -2.79 -6.73 24.09
C VAL A 409 -2.03 -6.38 25.37
N LYS A 410 -1.97 -5.09 25.71
CA LYS A 410 -1.31 -4.66 26.97
C LYS A 410 -2.11 -5.06 28.21
N VAL A 411 -1.52 -5.91 29.06
CA VAL A 411 -2.03 -6.30 30.39
C VAL A 411 -1.39 -5.44 31.48
N GLN A 412 -2.19 -4.90 32.40
CA GLN A 412 -1.70 -4.20 33.57
C GLN A 412 -1.18 -5.21 34.60
N ARG A 413 0.12 -5.17 34.90
CA ARG A 413 0.74 -6.08 35.88
C ARG A 413 0.00 -6.01 37.23
N ILE A 414 -0.42 -7.18 37.70
CA ILE A 414 -1.07 -7.37 39.01
C ILE A 414 0.00 -7.31 40.10
N ASN A 415 0.55 -6.11 40.38
CA ASN A 415 1.60 -5.97 41.39
C ASN A 415 1.11 -6.11 42.84
N ASN A 416 -0.19 -6.27 43.10
CA ASN A 416 -0.74 -6.21 44.47
C ASN A 416 -1.37 -7.50 45.01
N VAL A 417 -1.59 -8.55 44.20
CA VAL A 417 -2.22 -9.80 44.71
C VAL A 417 -1.18 -10.78 45.28
N ILE A 418 0.06 -10.78 44.77
CA ILE A 418 1.14 -11.62 45.32
C ILE A 418 1.63 -11.11 46.68
N LYS A 419 1.53 -9.79 46.96
CA LYS A 419 1.85 -9.24 48.29
C LYS A 419 0.81 -9.63 49.35
N GLN A 420 -0.47 -9.74 48.99
CA GLN A 420 -1.51 -10.16 49.95
C GLN A 420 -1.47 -11.66 50.26
N MET A 421 -0.93 -12.49 49.37
CA MET A 421 -0.70 -13.92 49.64
C MET A 421 0.60 -14.21 50.41
N ARG A 422 1.57 -13.28 50.42
CA ARG A 422 2.82 -13.42 51.21
C ARG A 422 2.72 -12.94 52.66
N LEU A 423 1.61 -12.35 53.07
CA LEU A 423 1.38 -11.83 54.43
C LEU A 423 0.38 -12.69 55.25
N LYS A 424 0.02 -13.89 54.76
CA LYS A 424 -0.79 -14.88 55.49
C LYS A 424 -0.11 -16.26 55.57
N THR A 425 1.22 -16.26 55.57
CA THR A 425 2.04 -17.32 56.19
C THR A 425 2.51 -16.78 57.51
#